data_AF-A0A356JYN3-F1
#
_entry.id   AF-A0A356JYN3-F1
#
_cell.length_a   1.000
_cell.length_b   1.000
_cell.length_c   1.000
_cell.angle_alpha   90.00
_cell.angle_beta   90.00
_cell.angle_gamma   90.00
#
_symmetry.space_group_name_H-M   'P 1'
#
loop_
_entity.id
_entity.type
_entity.pdbx_description
1 polymer ?
#
loop_
_entity_poly.entity_id
_entity_poly.type
_entity_poly.pdbx_seq_one_letter_code
_entity_poly.pdbx_strand_id
1 'polypeptide(L)'
;VALSQYLCGLRPSYEGLVVEPRLPEHVKTAEMTRKFRGVEYVISVKNNKNDGDVKVEVVSGGKANGTTVVADSGAKQVKVSVTVG
;
A
#
# COMPACT_ATOMS: atom_id res chain seq x y z
N VAL A 1 20.14 1.91 -3.76
CA VAL A 1 18.74 1.44 -3.83
C VAL A 1 18.11 1.60 -2.45
N ALA A 2 17.26 2.62 -2.22
CA ALA A 2 16.53 2.76 -0.95
C ALA A 2 15.37 3.80 -0.96
N LEU A 3 15.31 4.72 -1.93
CA LEU A 3 14.24 5.73 -1.95
C LEU A 3 12.85 5.13 -2.14
N SER A 4 12.70 4.12 -3.01
CA SER A 4 11.39 3.54 -3.32
C SER A 4 10.80 2.64 -2.23
N GLN A 5 11.58 2.18 -1.24
CA GLN A 5 11.04 1.37 -0.14
C GLN A 5 10.69 2.23 1.08
N TYR A 6 11.52 3.23 1.39
CA TYR A 6 11.30 4.10 2.55
C TYR A 6 10.33 5.25 2.26
N LEU A 7 10.33 5.82 1.04
CA LEU A 7 9.41 6.90 0.69
C LEU A 7 7.99 6.39 0.41
N CYS A 8 7.88 5.19 -0.18
CA CYS A 8 6.59 4.60 -0.53
C CYS A 8 6.00 3.72 0.59
N GLY A 9 6.81 3.28 1.56
CA GLY A 9 6.33 2.47 2.68
C GLY A 9 5.85 1.07 2.32
N LEU A 10 6.18 0.59 1.12
CA LEU A 10 5.81 -0.73 0.63
C LEU A 10 6.88 -1.75 1.04
N ARG A 11 6.57 -2.58 2.02
CA ARG A 11 7.49 -3.60 2.55
C ARG A 11 6.96 -5.01 2.23
N PRO A 12 7.69 -5.82 1.47
CA PRO A 12 7.32 -7.22 1.30
C PRO A 12 7.52 -7.95 2.64
N SER A 13 6.48 -8.64 3.10
CA SER A 13 6.51 -9.52 4.28
C SER A 13 6.26 -10.97 3.85
N TYR A 14 6.49 -11.90 4.77
CA TYR A 14 6.25 -13.31 4.53
C TYR A 14 4.76 -13.61 4.36
N GLU A 15 3.92 -12.94 5.16
CA GLU A 15 2.46 -13.07 5.18
C GLU A 15 1.77 -12.28 4.05
N GLY A 16 2.37 -11.18 3.58
CA GLY A 16 1.76 -10.30 2.57
C GLY A 16 2.63 -9.10 2.22
N LEU A 17 2.03 -8.12 1.54
CA LEU A 17 2.65 -6.83 1.25
C LEU A 17 2.22 -5.81 2.32
N VAL A 18 3.15 -5.35 3.15
CA VAL A 18 2.90 -4.28 4.12
C VAL A 18 2.88 -2.94 3.39
N VAL A 19 1.84 -2.15 3.66
CA VAL A 19 1.57 -0.87 3.02
C VAL A 19 1.48 0.22 4.10
N GLU A 20 2.60 0.89 4.35
CA GLU A 20 2.72 1.97 5.35
C GLU A 20 3.35 3.23 4.73
N PRO A 21 2.67 3.88 3.77
CA PRO A 21 3.21 5.06 3.10
C PRO A 21 3.36 6.22 4.09
N ARG A 22 4.58 6.73 4.22
CA ARG A 22 4.88 7.97 4.95
C ARG A 22 5.26 9.05 3.94
N LEU A 23 4.21 9.67 3.39
CA LEU A 23 4.35 10.71 2.40
C LEU A 23 4.56 12.07 3.08
N PRO A 24 5.46 12.93 2.57
CA PRO A 24 5.62 14.27 3.08
C PRO A 24 4.31 15.08 2.95
N GLU A 25 4.11 16.10 3.80
CA GLU A 25 2.88 16.94 3.78
C GLU A 25 2.56 17.58 2.42
N HIS A 26 3.58 17.83 1.57
CA HIS A 26 3.36 18.41 0.25
C HIS A 26 2.70 17.43 -0.74
N VAL A 27 2.76 16.12 -0.48
CA VAL A 27 2.12 15.10 -1.32
C VAL A 27 0.76 14.77 -0.73
N LYS A 28 -0.32 15.28 -1.34
CA LYS A 28 -1.71 15.00 -0.91
C LYS A 28 -2.24 13.66 -1.42
N THR A 29 -1.80 13.25 -2.61
CA THR A 29 -2.22 12.00 -3.24
C THR A 29 -1.03 11.39 -3.96
N ALA A 30 -0.85 10.09 -3.83
CA ALA A 30 0.15 9.33 -4.57
C ALA A 30 -0.48 8.03 -5.06
N GLU A 31 -0.09 7.59 -6.25
CA GLU A 31 -0.42 6.27 -6.75
C GLU A 31 0.85 5.46 -6.88
N MET A 32 0.84 4.24 -6.38
CA MET A 32 1.99 3.35 -6.35
C MET A 32 1.57 2.00 -6.89
N THR A 33 2.31 1.52 -7.89
CA THR A 33 2.09 0.18 -8.45
C THR A 33 3.29 -0.70 -8.12
N ARG A 34 3.02 -1.85 -7.50
CA ARG A 34 4.05 -2.80 -7.07
C ARG A 34 3.65 -4.20 -7.46
N LYS A 35 4.48 -4.87 -8.26
CA LYS A 35 4.32 -6.30 -8.54
C LYS A 35 4.97 -7.13 -7.44
N PHE A 36 4.21 -8.04 -6.84
CA PHE A 36 4.68 -8.94 -5.78
C PHE A 36 4.10 -10.34 -5.98
N ARG A 37 4.96 -11.36 -5.98
CA ARG A 37 4.59 -12.78 -6.21
C ARG A 37 3.72 -13.01 -7.46
N GLY A 38 3.99 -12.28 -8.56
CA GLY A 38 3.22 -12.38 -9.81
C GLY A 38 1.87 -11.65 -9.81
N VAL A 39 1.54 -10.94 -8.72
CA VAL A 39 0.32 -10.15 -8.58
C VAL A 39 0.66 -8.66 -8.63
N GLU A 40 -0.15 -7.87 -9.32
CA GLU A 40 0.02 -6.41 -9.42
C GLU A 40 -0.79 -5.68 -8.34
N TYR A 41 -0.12 -5.03 -7.40
CA TYR A 41 -0.75 -4.23 -6.36
C TYR A 41 -0.78 -2.78 -6.81
N VAL A 42 -1.97 -2.22 -6.94
CA VAL A 42 -2.23 -0.81 -7.23
C VAL A 42 -2.66 -0.16 -5.92
N ILE A 43 -1.78 0.63 -5.33
CA ILE A 43 -2.00 1.32 -4.06
C ILE A 43 -2.24 2.80 -4.33
N SER A 44 -3.45 3.27 -4.06
CA SER A 44 -3.81 4.69 -4.11
C SER A 44 -3.74 5.27 -2.70
N VAL A 45 -2.77 6.15 -2.45
CA VAL A 45 -2.54 6.78 -1.15
C VAL A 45 -3.11 8.19 -1.14
N LYS A 46 -3.88 8.51 -0.10
CA LYS A 46 -4.40 9.84 0.18
C LYS A 46 -3.85 10.32 1.52
N ASN A 47 -2.98 11.32 1.46
CA ASN A 47 -2.34 11.89 2.63
C ASN A 47 -3.06 13.18 3.04
N ASN A 48 -3.85 13.09 4.10
CA ASN A 48 -4.46 14.25 4.75
C ASN A 48 -3.54 14.81 5.86
N LYS A 49 -2.75 13.95 6.53
CA LYS A 49 -1.86 14.32 7.64
C LYS A 49 -0.63 13.42 7.67
N ASN A 50 0.57 13.99 7.61
CA ASN A 50 1.85 13.23 7.56
C ASN A 50 2.09 12.34 8.80
N ASP A 51 1.56 12.76 9.96
CA ASP A 51 1.66 12.00 11.22
C ASP A 51 0.34 11.34 11.65
N GLY A 52 -0.59 11.15 10.71
CA GLY A 52 -1.87 10.51 10.95
C GLY A 52 -1.80 8.98 11.02
N ASP A 53 -2.93 8.36 11.38
CA ASP A 53 -3.09 6.91 11.33
C ASP A 53 -3.16 6.44 9.87
N VAL A 54 -2.56 5.29 9.57
CA VAL A 54 -2.60 4.68 8.24
C VAL A 54 -3.76 3.70 8.19
N LYS A 55 -4.81 4.03 7.44
CA LYS A 55 -5.90 3.12 7.12
C LYS A 55 -5.68 2.51 5.75
N VAL A 56 -5.61 1.18 5.71
CA VAL A 56 -5.48 0.40 4.49
C VAL A 56 -6.80 -0.31 4.22
N GLU A 57 -7.35 -0.10 3.03
CA GLU A 57 -8.59 -0.73 2.59
C GLU A 57 -8.35 -1.44 1.26
N VAL A 58 -8.71 -2.72 1.18
CA VAL A 58 -8.61 -3.45 -0.09
C VAL A 58 -9.90 -3.25 -0.85
N VAL A 59 -9.77 -2.64 -2.03
CA VAL A 59 -10.87 -2.39 -2.96
C VAL A 59 -11.18 -3.65 -3.77
N SER A 60 -10.15 -4.43 -4.12
CA SER A 60 -10.34 -5.67 -4.89
C SER A 60 -9.12 -6.58 -4.87
N GLY A 61 -9.33 -7.89 -5.01
CA GLY A 61 -8.27 -8.88 -5.28
C GLY A 61 -7.49 -9.37 -4.07
N GLY A 62 -7.96 -9.07 -2.85
CA GLY A 62 -7.29 -9.52 -1.64
C GLY A 62 -7.97 -9.10 -0.34
N LYS A 63 -7.24 -9.23 0.76
CA LYS A 63 -7.65 -8.84 2.11
C LYS A 63 -6.56 -7.99 2.76
N ALA A 64 -6.96 -6.96 3.50
CA ALA A 64 -6.05 -6.22 4.39
C ALA A 64 -6.25 -6.71 5.82
N ASN A 65 -5.13 -6.94 6.51
CA ASN A 65 -5.08 -7.22 7.93
C ASN A 65 -4.22 -6.11 8.58
N GLY A 66 -4.89 -5.07 9.09
CA GLY A 66 -4.22 -3.82 9.49
C GLY A 66 -3.55 -3.16 8.29
N THR A 67 -2.22 -3.07 8.30
CA THR A 67 -1.41 -2.51 7.20
C THR A 67 -0.87 -3.55 6.23
N THR A 68 -1.15 -4.84 6.46
CA THR A 68 -0.66 -5.94 5.61
C THR A 68 -1.72 -6.35 4.61
N VAL A 69 -1.41 -6.27 3.32
CA VAL A 69 -2.30 -6.68 2.22
C VAL A 69 -1.87 -8.05 1.71
N VAL A 70 -2.82 -8.97 1.66
CA VAL A 70 -2.65 -10.32 1.13
C VAL A 70 -3.51 -10.47 -0.11
N ALA A 71 -2.90 -10.83 -1.24
CA ALA A 71 -3.66 -11.19 -2.44
C ALA A 71 -4.43 -12.49 -2.23
N ASP A 72 -5.63 -12.56 -2.81
CA ASP A 72 -6.38 -13.81 -2.90
C ASP A 72 -5.70 -14.82 -3.82
N SER A 73 -5.97 -16.11 -3.58
CA SER A 73 -5.38 -17.18 -4.39
C SER A 73 -5.84 -17.07 -5.84
N GLY A 74 -4.89 -16.81 -6.76
CA GLY A 74 -5.16 -16.59 -8.18
C GLY A 74 -5.48 -15.15 -8.58
N ALA A 75 -5.46 -14.19 -7.66
CA ALA A 75 -5.60 -12.77 -8.00
C ALA A 75 -4.42 -12.32 -8.88
N LYS A 76 -4.69 -11.69 -10.02
CA LYS A 76 -3.66 -11.10 -10.90
C LYS A 76 -3.39 -9.64 -10.56
N GLN A 77 -4.38 -8.96 -10.00
CA GLN A 77 -4.30 -7.56 -9.60
C GLN A 77 -5.02 -7.36 -8.27
N VAL A 78 -4.42 -6.60 -7.36
CA VAL A 78 -4.99 -6.15 -6.10
C VAL A 78 -5.07 -4.64 -6.12
N LYS A 79 -6.23 -4.08 -5.80
CA LYS A 79 -6.40 -2.64 -5.64
C LYS A 79 -6.55 -2.30 -4.16
N VAL A 80 -5.75 -1.35 -3.70
CA VAL A 80 -5.67 -0.95 -2.29
C VAL A 80 -5.82 0.56 -2.24
N SER A 81 -6.72 1.04 -1.39
CA SER A 81 -6.88 2.44 -1.06
C SER A 81 -6.29 2.67 0.33
N VAL A 82 -5.40 3.64 0.46
CA VAL A 82 -4.73 3.96 1.71
C VAL A 82 -5.04 5.41 2.04
N THR A 83 -5.48 5.66 3.26
CA THR A 83 -5.69 7.02 3.76
C THR A 83 -4.79 7.23 4.97
N VAL A 84 -3.97 8.28 4.93
CA VAL A 84 -3.14 8.74 6.04
C VAL A 84 -3.81 9.99 6.61
N GLY A 85 -4.28 9.96 7.86
CA GLY A 85 -5.07 11.05 8.42
C GLY A 85 -5.32 10.93 9.91
#